data_AF-A0A0R3U5X1-F1
#
_entry.id   AF-A0A0R3U5X1-F1
#
_cell.length_a   1.000
_cell.length_b   1.000
_cell.length_c   1.000
_cell.angle_alpha   90.00
_cell.angle_beta   90.00
_cell.angle_gamma   90.00
#
_symmetry.space_group_name_H-M   'P 1'
#
loop_
_entity.id
_entity.type
_entity.pdbx_description
1 polymer ?
#
loop_
_entity_poly.entity_id
_entity_poly.type
_entity_poly.pdbx_seq_one_letter_code
_entity_poly.pdbx_strand_id
1 'polypeptide(L)'
;MFAAGKGRLFAVVVSSPPKFPTAPPLSISYVAALYGVPVIGVSTRQAVFSDKYAHATFLRTVPPYSLESQVWVELISAFDWHEVVLIHSDNNQDAKALLAYLEHSQQAVDFKISQTITLNTDEEDAVSHKELAARLEAIRSGQTRAILLFVTRRYSEHIFKVATRLGLLRREWAWIVSEQCLGAQNLPSGVLSVRLALSDELLHVDDAARVATEGIISLTRRDPGAMFELESIKNCNQEIEIVERLPHNSNYSWLDYSSKLYESMTSVVFEDGATGHVQFDSRGDRVGSLYKVVNVQPQSNCRASRCEPNLVVVGKYGLVHTSDKQKAPRLTVDTQRIFWPGGYRLTKAVDVCVKTKPRTNECLEKAVKFLPPPSFKKKTHLKVRCFFFHWDAQTHELADIRQFPHYCVVLRVRP
;
A
#
# COMPACT_ATOMS: atom_id res chain seq x y z
N MET A 1 15.21 27.26 -15.78
CA MET A 1 16.41 27.63 -15.01
C MET A 1 17.38 26.43 -15.04
N PHE A 2 18.01 26.21 -16.20
CA PHE A 2 19.09 25.24 -16.39
C PHE A 2 20.18 25.99 -17.14
N ALA A 3 21.08 26.65 -16.40
CA ALA A 3 22.25 27.28 -16.97
C ALA A 3 23.45 26.71 -16.21
N ALA A 4 23.86 25.51 -16.58
CA ALA A 4 25.13 24.98 -16.13
C ALA A 4 26.21 25.76 -16.86
N GLY A 5 27.00 26.59 -16.16
CA GLY A 5 28.00 27.46 -16.79
C GLY A 5 28.98 26.71 -17.69
N LYS A 6 30.00 26.04 -17.11
CA LYS A 6 30.92 25.12 -17.82
C LYS A 6 30.62 23.63 -17.55
N GLY A 7 29.60 23.34 -16.75
CA GLY A 7 29.24 21.98 -16.33
C GLY A 7 28.30 21.29 -17.32
N ARG A 8 28.29 19.96 -17.30
CA ARG A 8 27.32 19.13 -18.04
C ARG A 8 26.27 18.58 -17.07
N LEU A 9 24.99 18.78 -17.36
CA LEU A 9 23.85 18.24 -16.64
C LEU A 9 23.45 16.89 -17.23
N PHE A 10 23.53 15.83 -16.41
CA PHE A 10 23.18 14.46 -16.82
C PHE A 10 22.00 13.87 -16.07
N ALA A 11 21.70 14.37 -14.87
CA ALA A 11 20.60 13.91 -14.05
C ALA A 11 20.21 15.03 -13.07
N VAL A 12 18.96 15.01 -12.62
CA VAL A 12 18.45 15.92 -11.58
C VAL A 12 17.96 15.08 -10.41
N VAL A 13 18.47 15.36 -9.21
CA VAL A 13 17.91 14.81 -7.97
C VAL A 13 16.89 15.80 -7.43
N VAL A 14 15.67 15.35 -7.16
CA VAL A 14 14.58 16.22 -6.70
C VAL A 14 13.85 15.67 -5.48
N SER A 15 13.53 16.59 -4.57
CA SER A 15 12.68 16.37 -3.42
C SER A 15 11.38 17.19 -3.51
N SER A 16 10.42 16.84 -2.66
CA SER A 16 9.16 17.56 -2.47
C SER A 16 9.43 18.97 -1.93
N PRO A 17 8.56 19.95 -2.23
CA PRO A 17 8.70 21.30 -1.70
C PRO A 17 8.69 21.31 -0.15
N PRO A 18 9.61 22.03 0.54
CA PRO A 18 9.70 21.99 2.00
C PRO A 18 8.42 22.40 2.74
N LYS A 19 7.65 23.32 2.14
CA LYS A 19 6.38 23.81 2.69
C LYS A 19 5.18 22.89 2.39
N PHE A 20 5.33 22.00 1.41
CA PHE A 20 4.29 21.10 0.94
C PHE A 20 4.90 19.71 0.67
N PRO A 21 5.30 18.96 1.72
CA PRO A 21 5.99 17.69 1.56
C PRO A 21 5.15 16.63 0.82
N THR A 22 3.82 16.79 0.84
CA THR A 22 2.87 15.94 0.12
C THR A 22 2.60 16.40 -1.32
N ALA A 23 3.09 17.57 -1.73
CA ALA A 23 2.93 18.05 -3.09
C ALA A 23 4.00 17.41 -4.00
N PRO A 24 3.60 16.74 -5.09
CA PRO A 24 4.54 16.15 -6.03
C PRO A 24 5.27 17.25 -6.85
N PRO A 25 6.59 17.12 -7.10
CA PRO A 25 7.36 18.03 -7.94
C PRO A 25 7.11 17.76 -9.44
N LEU A 26 5.87 17.90 -9.89
CA LEU A 26 5.45 17.56 -11.26
C LEU A 26 6.17 18.37 -12.33
N SER A 27 6.34 19.68 -12.11
CA SER A 27 6.89 20.60 -13.12
C SER A 27 8.29 20.21 -13.57
N ILE A 28 9.18 19.80 -12.65
CA ILE A 28 10.53 19.37 -13.03
C ILE A 28 10.49 18.08 -13.85
N SER A 29 9.57 17.17 -13.55
CA SER A 29 9.48 15.89 -14.25
C SER A 29 9.01 16.09 -15.68
N TYR A 30 8.01 16.94 -15.92
CA TYR A 30 7.56 17.25 -17.28
C TYR A 30 8.65 17.95 -18.10
N VAL A 31 9.30 18.95 -17.52
CA VAL A 31 10.36 19.69 -18.23
C VAL A 31 11.55 18.79 -18.53
N ALA A 32 11.98 17.98 -17.56
CA ALA A 32 13.10 17.07 -17.78
C ALA A 32 12.76 15.97 -18.80
N ALA A 33 11.52 15.48 -18.83
CA ALA A 33 11.06 14.50 -19.81
C ALA A 33 11.08 15.06 -21.24
N LEU A 34 10.66 16.32 -21.45
CA LEU A 34 10.78 17.01 -22.75
C LEU A 34 12.21 16.97 -23.28
N TYR A 35 13.17 17.10 -22.38
CA TYR A 35 14.59 17.16 -22.64
C TYR A 35 15.31 15.83 -22.49
N GLY A 36 14.62 14.71 -22.25
CA GLY A 36 15.27 13.40 -22.07
C GLY A 36 16.19 13.30 -20.83
N VAL A 37 16.15 14.26 -19.90
CA VAL A 37 17.03 14.29 -18.71
C VAL A 37 16.47 13.38 -17.61
N PRO A 38 17.23 12.38 -17.13
CA PRO A 38 16.85 11.57 -15.98
C PRO A 38 16.58 12.39 -14.71
N VAL A 39 15.48 12.08 -14.02
CA VAL A 39 15.11 12.70 -12.75
C VAL A 39 15.00 11.64 -11.66
N ILE A 40 15.76 11.79 -10.59
CA ILE A 40 15.74 10.88 -9.43
C ILE A 40 14.97 11.54 -8.27
N GLY A 41 13.77 11.05 -7.99
CA GLY A 41 12.95 11.47 -6.86
C GLY A 41 13.40 10.84 -5.53
N VAL A 42 13.60 11.65 -4.49
CA VAL A 42 14.10 11.20 -3.18
C VAL A 42 13.08 11.26 -2.04
N SER A 43 11.89 11.81 -2.29
CA SER A 43 10.82 11.94 -1.29
C SER A 43 9.41 11.63 -1.82
N THR A 44 9.28 11.46 -3.14
CA THR A 44 7.98 11.46 -3.85
C THR A 44 7.40 10.06 -3.99
N ARG A 45 6.31 9.79 -3.28
CA ARG A 45 5.69 8.45 -3.20
C ARG A 45 4.38 8.31 -3.97
N GLN A 46 3.96 9.34 -4.70
CA GLN A 46 2.76 9.33 -5.53
C GLN A 46 2.97 8.45 -6.77
N ALA A 47 1.99 7.64 -7.12
CA ALA A 47 2.01 6.70 -8.25
C ALA A 47 1.86 7.39 -9.61
N VAL A 48 1.54 8.69 -9.64
CA VAL A 48 1.54 9.49 -10.88
C VAL A 48 2.88 9.41 -11.60
N PHE A 49 3.99 9.41 -10.85
CA PHE A 49 5.35 9.32 -11.41
C PHE A 49 5.73 7.94 -11.98
N SER A 50 4.93 6.91 -11.70
CA SER A 50 5.09 5.57 -12.27
C SER A 50 4.60 5.50 -13.73
N ASP A 51 3.81 6.49 -14.18
CA ASP A 51 3.34 6.57 -15.56
C ASP A 51 4.46 7.06 -16.49
N LYS A 52 5.01 6.13 -17.28
CA LYS A 52 6.09 6.42 -18.24
C LYS A 52 5.63 7.16 -19.49
N TYR A 53 4.34 7.26 -19.73
CA TYR A 53 3.82 8.12 -20.80
C TYR A 53 4.00 9.59 -20.44
N ALA A 54 3.67 9.97 -19.19
CA ALA A 54 3.78 11.34 -18.70
C ALA A 54 5.17 11.67 -18.12
N HIS A 55 5.83 10.69 -17.51
CA HIS A 55 7.06 10.85 -16.72
C HIS A 55 8.16 9.90 -17.20
N ALA A 56 8.47 9.96 -18.50
CA ALA A 56 9.36 9.02 -19.20
C ALA A 56 10.75 8.86 -18.56
N THR A 57 11.34 9.94 -18.07
CA THR A 57 12.72 9.96 -17.54
C THR A 57 12.79 9.92 -16.00
N PHE A 58 11.65 9.71 -15.34
CA PHE A 58 11.58 9.75 -13.89
C PHE A 58 11.93 8.40 -13.27
N LEU A 59 12.75 8.36 -12.23
CA LEU A 59 12.97 7.20 -11.36
C LEU A 59 13.02 7.69 -9.92
N ARG A 60 12.91 6.80 -8.92
CA ARG A 60 12.91 7.24 -7.52
C ARG A 60 13.48 6.22 -6.55
N THR A 61 14.24 6.71 -5.58
CA THR A 61 14.82 5.88 -4.52
C THR A 61 13.83 5.60 -3.39
N VAL A 62 12.61 6.14 -3.43
CA VAL A 62 11.53 5.85 -2.47
C VAL A 62 10.42 5.08 -3.19
N PRO A 63 9.90 3.97 -2.64
CA PRO A 63 8.81 3.24 -3.28
C PRO A 63 7.48 4.01 -3.24
N PRO A 64 6.57 3.86 -4.23
CA PRO A 64 5.24 4.45 -4.15
C PRO A 64 4.43 3.94 -2.96
N TYR A 65 3.41 4.69 -2.57
CA TYR A 65 2.43 4.25 -1.57
C TYR A 65 1.66 3.00 -2.03
N SER A 66 1.42 2.85 -3.33
CA SER A 66 0.70 1.68 -3.88
C SER A 66 1.42 0.35 -3.63
N LEU A 67 2.74 0.34 -3.46
CA LEU A 67 3.50 -0.87 -3.11
C LEU A 67 3.30 -1.34 -1.66
N GLU A 68 2.67 -0.52 -0.81
CA GLU A 68 2.26 -0.98 0.54
C GLU A 68 1.25 -2.14 0.48
N SER A 69 0.53 -2.27 -0.64
CA SER A 69 -0.37 -3.39 -0.92
C SER A 69 0.31 -4.75 -0.80
N GLN A 70 1.60 -4.87 -1.14
CA GLN A 70 2.35 -6.12 -0.98
C GLN A 70 2.41 -6.54 0.49
N VAL A 71 2.67 -5.58 1.38
CA VAL A 71 2.71 -5.81 2.83
C VAL A 71 1.31 -6.11 3.36
N TRP A 72 0.27 -5.47 2.80
CA TRP A 72 -1.11 -5.74 3.19
C TRP A 72 -1.53 -7.16 2.84
N VAL A 73 -1.17 -7.66 1.66
CA VAL A 73 -1.45 -9.03 1.22
C VAL A 73 -0.76 -10.04 2.14
N GLU A 74 0.51 -9.81 2.48
CA GLU A 74 1.22 -10.64 3.45
C GLU A 74 0.57 -10.61 4.84
N LEU A 75 0.06 -9.45 5.28
CA LEU A 75 -0.68 -9.32 6.54
C LEU A 75 -2.00 -10.11 6.48
N ILE A 76 -2.76 -9.99 5.39
CA ILE A 76 -4.01 -10.73 5.15
C ILE A 76 -3.75 -12.24 5.22
N SER A 77 -2.71 -12.71 4.54
CA SER A 77 -2.27 -14.11 4.58
C SER A 77 -1.83 -14.54 6.00
N ALA A 78 -1.00 -13.74 6.66
CA ALA A 78 -0.54 -14.02 8.02
C ALA A 78 -1.69 -14.08 9.02
N PHE A 79 -2.74 -13.28 8.79
CA PHE A 79 -3.94 -13.19 9.61
C PHE A 79 -5.05 -14.17 9.26
N ASP A 80 -4.90 -14.94 8.17
CA ASP A 80 -5.91 -15.88 7.69
C ASP A 80 -7.26 -15.18 7.41
N TRP A 81 -7.18 -13.99 6.80
CA TRP A 81 -8.35 -13.20 6.42
C TRP A 81 -8.77 -13.51 4.98
N HIS A 82 -9.95 -14.09 4.79
CA HIS A 82 -10.48 -14.41 3.45
C HIS A 82 -11.38 -13.32 2.86
N GLU A 83 -11.88 -12.40 3.68
CA GLU A 83 -12.67 -11.27 3.19
C GLU A 83 -12.23 -9.96 3.82
N VAL A 84 -12.08 -8.92 2.99
CA VAL A 84 -11.72 -7.58 3.42
C VAL A 84 -12.62 -6.54 2.75
N VAL A 85 -12.83 -5.41 3.43
CA VAL A 85 -13.45 -4.22 2.85
C VAL A 85 -12.35 -3.23 2.50
N LEU A 86 -12.37 -2.69 1.30
CA LEU A 86 -11.44 -1.65 0.88
C LEU A 86 -12.15 -0.29 0.84
N ILE A 87 -11.59 0.70 1.53
CA ILE A 87 -12.00 2.10 1.45
C ILE A 87 -10.86 2.86 0.79
N HIS A 88 -11.12 3.54 -0.31
CA HIS A 88 -10.08 4.32 -0.99
C HIS A 88 -10.63 5.59 -1.65
N SER A 89 -9.72 6.53 -1.92
CA SER A 89 -10.02 7.72 -2.72
C SER A 89 -10.46 7.35 -4.14
N ASP A 90 -11.53 7.94 -4.63
CA ASP A 90 -11.90 7.90 -6.04
C ASP A 90 -10.91 8.72 -6.88
N ASN A 91 -10.85 8.44 -8.18
CA ASN A 91 -10.05 9.16 -9.18
C ASN A 91 -8.54 9.38 -8.88
N ASN A 92 -8.02 8.76 -7.82
CA ASN A 92 -6.65 8.90 -7.39
C ASN A 92 -5.77 7.82 -8.05
N GLN A 93 -4.68 8.25 -8.70
CA GLN A 93 -3.75 7.34 -9.36
C GLN A 93 -3.06 6.37 -8.39
N ASP A 94 -2.80 6.79 -7.14
CA ASP A 94 -2.29 5.92 -6.08
C ASP A 94 -3.27 4.79 -5.77
N ALA A 95 -4.56 5.13 -5.65
CA ALA A 95 -5.59 4.15 -5.36
C ALA A 95 -5.78 3.16 -6.53
N LYS A 96 -5.76 3.64 -7.78
CA LYS A 96 -5.80 2.78 -8.97
C LYS A 96 -4.62 1.82 -9.03
N ALA A 97 -3.40 2.31 -8.77
CA ALA A 97 -2.21 1.47 -8.74
C ALA A 97 -2.29 0.42 -7.61
N LEU A 98 -2.76 0.81 -6.43
CA LEU A 98 -2.97 -0.11 -5.30
C LEU A 98 -4.00 -1.19 -5.63
N LEU A 99 -5.14 -0.83 -6.24
CA LEU A 99 -6.16 -1.79 -6.67
C LEU A 99 -5.57 -2.82 -7.65
N ALA A 100 -4.84 -2.38 -8.67
CA ALA A 100 -4.22 -3.27 -9.63
C ALA A 100 -3.25 -4.28 -8.96
N TYR A 101 -2.49 -3.84 -7.95
CA TYR A 101 -1.63 -4.74 -7.17
C TYR A 101 -2.43 -5.73 -6.32
N LEU A 102 -3.50 -5.29 -5.66
CA LEU A 102 -4.35 -6.16 -4.86
C LEU A 102 -5.01 -7.23 -5.75
N GLU A 103 -5.57 -6.84 -6.89
CA GLU A 103 -6.18 -7.75 -7.87
C GLU A 103 -5.18 -8.76 -8.41
N HIS A 104 -3.96 -8.32 -8.75
CA HIS A 104 -2.90 -9.24 -9.17
C HIS A 104 -2.54 -10.23 -8.05
N SER A 105 -2.49 -9.76 -6.79
CA SER A 105 -2.14 -10.58 -5.64
C SER A 105 -3.20 -11.63 -5.28
N GLN A 106 -4.46 -11.42 -5.65
CA GLN A 106 -5.52 -12.43 -5.49
C GLN A 106 -5.30 -13.69 -6.33
N GLN A 107 -4.37 -13.67 -7.30
CA GLN A 107 -3.98 -14.85 -8.07
C GLN A 107 -3.08 -15.80 -7.26
N ALA A 108 -2.39 -15.28 -6.24
CA ALA A 108 -1.43 -16.03 -5.43
C ALA A 108 -1.91 -16.27 -3.99
N VAL A 109 -2.76 -15.38 -3.45
CA VAL A 109 -3.26 -15.44 -2.07
C VAL A 109 -4.78 -15.49 -2.07
N ASP A 110 -5.36 -16.43 -1.31
CA ASP A 110 -6.80 -16.65 -1.22
C ASP A 110 -7.49 -15.64 -0.30
N PHE A 111 -7.88 -14.50 -0.88
CA PHE A 111 -8.74 -13.51 -0.24
C PHE A 111 -9.63 -12.78 -1.25
N LYS A 112 -10.76 -12.27 -0.78
CA LYS A 112 -11.71 -11.48 -1.57
C LYS A 112 -11.90 -10.09 -0.98
N ILE A 113 -11.91 -9.08 -1.84
CA ILE A 113 -12.46 -7.76 -1.50
C ILE A 113 -13.99 -7.87 -1.58
N SER A 114 -14.67 -8.01 -0.45
CA SER A 114 -16.11 -8.26 -0.39
C SER A 114 -16.93 -7.01 -0.72
N GLN A 115 -16.36 -5.84 -0.42
CA GLN A 115 -16.96 -4.55 -0.64
C GLN A 115 -15.88 -3.49 -0.85
N THR A 116 -16.10 -2.61 -1.82
CA THR A 116 -15.25 -1.44 -2.08
C THR A 116 -16.06 -0.16 -1.88
N ILE A 117 -15.56 0.74 -1.04
CA ILE A 117 -16.12 2.08 -0.82
C ILE A 117 -15.20 3.11 -1.45
N THR A 118 -15.68 3.73 -2.51
CA THR A 118 -15.03 4.86 -3.17
C THR A 118 -15.52 6.17 -2.57
N LEU A 119 -14.58 7.08 -2.30
CA LEU A 119 -14.83 8.37 -1.66
C LEU A 119 -14.21 9.49 -2.50
N ASN A 120 -14.98 10.52 -2.80
CA ASN A 120 -14.41 11.74 -3.37
C ASN A 120 -13.57 12.45 -2.31
N THR A 121 -12.26 12.52 -2.58
CA THR A 121 -11.28 13.16 -1.70
C THR A 121 -10.66 14.42 -2.30
N ASP A 122 -11.19 14.93 -3.41
CA ASP A 122 -10.69 16.16 -4.05
C ASP A 122 -10.96 17.39 -3.17
N GLU A 123 -12.11 17.41 -2.49
CA GLU A 123 -12.52 18.48 -1.57
C GLU A 123 -12.34 18.08 -0.10
N GLU A 124 -11.08 18.04 0.37
CA GLU A 124 -10.77 17.65 1.76
C GLU A 124 -11.33 18.62 2.81
N ASP A 125 -11.59 19.88 2.46
CA ASP A 125 -12.07 20.90 3.39
C ASP A 125 -13.61 20.95 3.51
N ALA A 126 -14.34 20.32 2.59
CA ALA A 126 -15.81 20.39 2.49
C ALA A 126 -16.50 19.02 2.62
N VAL A 127 -15.96 18.12 3.45
CA VAL A 127 -16.48 16.75 3.56
C VAL A 127 -17.85 16.68 4.24
N SER A 128 -18.86 16.19 3.51
CA SER A 128 -20.18 15.88 4.06
C SER A 128 -20.12 14.66 4.98
N HIS A 129 -20.09 14.89 6.29
CA HIS A 129 -20.08 13.79 7.28
C HIS A 129 -21.35 12.93 7.26
N LYS A 130 -22.47 13.45 6.74
CA LYS A 130 -23.72 12.70 6.56
C LYS A 130 -23.60 11.70 5.42
N GLU A 131 -23.06 12.13 4.29
CA GLU A 131 -22.84 11.24 3.15
C GLU A 131 -21.77 10.19 3.48
N LEU A 132 -20.67 10.61 4.09
CA LEU A 132 -19.64 9.68 4.55
C LEU A 132 -20.20 8.66 5.55
N ALA A 133 -21.07 9.07 6.47
CA ALA A 133 -21.75 8.15 7.37
C ALA A 133 -22.62 7.14 6.61
N ALA A 134 -23.39 7.58 5.61
CA ALA A 134 -24.22 6.69 4.80
C ALA A 134 -23.37 5.64 4.05
N ARG A 135 -22.20 6.02 3.52
CA ARG A 135 -21.27 5.09 2.85
C ARG A 135 -20.67 4.08 3.84
N LEU A 136 -20.22 4.53 5.00
CA LEU A 136 -19.64 3.65 6.03
C LEU A 136 -20.68 2.76 6.72
N GLU A 137 -21.96 3.15 6.70
CA GLU A 137 -23.06 2.35 7.25
C GLU A 137 -23.25 1.02 6.51
N ALA A 138 -22.96 1.00 5.20
CA ALA A 138 -22.96 -0.24 4.42
C ALA A 138 -21.90 -1.23 4.92
N ILE A 139 -20.75 -0.75 5.39
CA ILE A 139 -19.72 -1.59 6.02
C ILE A 139 -20.22 -2.15 7.35
N ARG A 140 -20.86 -1.29 8.17
CA ARG A 140 -21.38 -1.66 9.48
C ARG A 140 -22.42 -2.78 9.40
N SER A 141 -23.32 -2.71 8.42
CA SER A 141 -24.39 -3.68 8.20
C SER A 141 -23.89 -4.99 7.56
N GLY A 142 -22.76 -4.95 6.86
CA GLY A 142 -22.11 -6.12 6.26
C GLY A 142 -21.60 -7.15 7.26
N GLN A 143 -21.09 -8.27 6.74
CA GLN A 143 -20.50 -9.36 7.55
C GLN A 143 -18.99 -9.22 7.74
N THR A 144 -18.29 -8.55 6.82
CA THR A 144 -16.84 -8.39 6.85
C THR A 144 -16.41 -7.41 7.94
N ARG A 145 -15.30 -7.70 8.63
CA ARG A 145 -14.81 -6.96 9.81
C ARG A 145 -13.36 -6.48 9.69
N ALA A 146 -12.65 -6.91 8.66
CA ALA A 146 -11.34 -6.39 8.29
C ALA A 146 -11.51 -5.26 7.26
N ILE A 147 -10.96 -4.08 7.57
CA ILE A 147 -11.04 -2.88 6.74
C ILE A 147 -9.63 -2.45 6.34
N LEU A 148 -9.42 -2.26 5.05
CA LEU A 148 -8.25 -1.64 4.45
C LEU A 148 -8.61 -0.20 4.10
N LEU A 149 -7.83 0.77 4.56
CA LEU A 149 -8.06 2.19 4.30
C LEU A 149 -6.88 2.81 3.55
N PHE A 150 -7.13 3.29 2.34
CA PHE A 150 -6.14 3.96 1.50
C PHE A 150 -6.62 5.35 1.09
N VAL A 151 -6.34 6.35 1.92
CA VAL A 151 -6.66 7.77 1.66
C VAL A 151 -5.52 8.67 2.13
N THR A 152 -5.63 9.96 1.85
CA THR A 152 -4.72 11.00 2.35
C THR A 152 -4.86 11.21 3.87
N ARG A 153 -3.84 11.84 4.46
CA ARG A 153 -3.82 12.19 5.89
C ARG A 153 -5.09 12.94 6.32
N ARG A 154 -5.42 14.06 5.67
CA ARG A 154 -6.54 14.93 6.09
C ARG A 154 -7.88 14.23 5.98
N TYR A 155 -8.11 13.53 4.86
CA TYR A 155 -9.38 12.82 4.68
C TYR A 155 -9.56 11.66 5.67
N SER A 156 -8.47 10.99 6.07
CA SER A 156 -8.52 9.95 7.10
C SER A 156 -9.05 10.46 8.44
N GLU A 157 -8.82 11.74 8.79
CA GLU A 157 -9.32 12.33 10.03
C GLU A 157 -10.85 12.39 10.06
N HIS A 158 -11.47 12.73 8.93
CA HIS A 158 -12.92 12.70 8.77
C HIS A 158 -13.48 11.27 8.87
N ILE A 159 -12.81 10.30 8.22
CA ILE A 159 -13.21 8.89 8.28
C ILE A 159 -13.16 8.37 9.71
N PHE A 160 -12.06 8.57 10.44
CA PHE A 160 -11.94 8.11 11.82
C PHE A 160 -12.99 8.75 12.75
N LYS A 161 -13.31 10.03 12.55
CA LYS A 161 -14.38 10.72 13.29
C LYS A 161 -15.75 10.08 13.06
N VAL A 162 -16.07 9.74 11.81
CA VAL A 162 -17.36 9.09 11.47
C VAL A 162 -17.37 7.62 11.92
N ALA A 163 -16.31 6.87 11.66
CA ALA A 163 -16.13 5.48 12.06
C ALA A 163 -16.28 5.30 13.58
N THR A 164 -15.77 6.25 14.37
CA THR A 164 -15.96 6.27 15.83
C THR A 164 -17.45 6.34 16.20
N ARG A 165 -18.21 7.26 15.59
CA ARG A 165 -19.65 7.43 15.85
C ARG A 165 -20.46 6.20 15.44
N LEU A 166 -20.08 5.54 14.35
CA LEU A 166 -20.71 4.31 13.87
C LEU A 166 -20.27 3.04 14.62
N GLY A 167 -19.30 3.15 15.53
CA GLY A 167 -18.79 2.01 16.30
C GLY A 167 -17.90 1.06 15.48
N LEU A 168 -17.38 1.48 14.34
CA LEU A 168 -16.48 0.70 13.48
C LEU A 168 -15.05 0.54 14.05
N LEU A 169 -14.76 1.18 15.18
CA LEU A 169 -13.48 1.10 15.90
C LEU A 169 -13.61 0.33 17.23
N ARG A 170 -14.70 -0.42 17.39
CA ARG A 170 -14.97 -1.25 18.58
C ARG A 170 -14.41 -2.66 18.45
N ARG A 171 -14.54 -3.41 19.53
CA ARG A 171 -14.15 -4.81 19.66
C ARG A 171 -14.94 -5.69 18.68
N GLU A 172 -14.35 -5.94 17.52
CA GLU A 172 -14.69 -6.93 16.47
C GLU A 172 -14.05 -6.52 15.14
N TRP A 173 -13.74 -5.23 15.00
CA TRP A 173 -13.16 -4.65 13.81
C TRP A 173 -11.64 -4.74 13.81
N ALA A 174 -11.07 -4.86 12.62
CA ALA A 174 -9.64 -4.77 12.37
C ALA A 174 -9.41 -3.78 11.24
N TRP A 175 -8.39 -2.92 11.39
CA TRP A 175 -8.08 -1.85 10.44
C TRP A 175 -6.61 -1.94 10.04
N ILE A 176 -6.33 -1.96 8.74
CA ILE A 176 -5.03 -1.70 8.15
C ILE A 176 -5.14 -0.40 7.36
N VAL A 177 -4.30 0.58 7.65
CA VAL A 177 -4.33 1.91 7.01
C VAL A 177 -3.02 2.22 6.29
N SER A 178 -3.08 3.04 5.25
CA SER A 178 -1.88 3.50 4.52
C SER A 178 -0.96 4.32 5.41
N GLU A 179 0.32 4.40 5.06
CA GLU A 179 1.30 5.20 5.82
C GLU A 179 0.85 6.66 5.97
N GLN A 180 0.19 7.21 4.95
CA GLN A 180 -0.34 8.57 4.95
C GLN A 180 -1.33 8.83 6.10
N CYS A 181 -2.11 7.82 6.50
CA CYS A 181 -3.09 7.92 7.58
C CYS A 181 -2.43 8.03 8.96
N LEU A 182 -1.16 7.63 9.12
CA LEU A 182 -0.44 7.71 10.41
C LEU A 182 -0.25 9.15 10.91
N GLY A 183 -0.32 10.13 10.00
CA GLY A 183 -0.24 11.56 10.36
C GLY A 183 -1.54 12.13 10.93
N ALA A 184 -2.64 11.38 10.93
CA ALA A 184 -3.95 11.86 11.39
C ALA A 184 -3.92 12.28 12.87
N GLN A 185 -4.50 13.44 13.19
CA GLN A 185 -4.55 13.94 14.57
C GLN A 185 -5.42 13.07 15.51
N ASN A 186 -6.42 12.39 14.97
CA ASN A 186 -7.36 11.53 15.70
C ASN A 186 -7.14 10.04 15.39
N LEU A 187 -5.89 9.63 15.21
CA LEU A 187 -5.51 8.26 14.89
C LEU A 187 -6.05 7.26 15.94
N PRO A 188 -6.91 6.29 15.56
CA PRO A 188 -7.53 5.40 16.53
C PRO A 188 -6.56 4.34 17.09
N SER A 189 -6.72 4.02 18.38
CA SER A 189 -6.00 2.90 18.97
C SER A 189 -6.42 1.56 18.36
N GLY A 190 -5.43 0.71 18.14
CA GLY A 190 -5.55 -0.65 17.63
C GLY A 190 -5.46 -0.76 16.11
N VAL A 191 -5.35 0.36 15.41
CA VAL A 191 -5.11 0.39 13.97
C VAL A 191 -3.71 -0.14 13.66
N LEU A 192 -3.60 -0.93 12.59
CA LEU A 192 -2.34 -1.34 11.99
C LEU A 192 -2.02 -0.46 10.78
N SER A 193 -0.75 -0.22 10.54
CA SER A 193 -0.28 0.46 9.34
C SER A 193 1.08 -0.08 8.93
N VAL A 194 1.49 0.29 7.73
CA VAL A 194 2.79 -0.01 7.15
C VAL A 194 3.56 1.30 7.06
N ARG A 195 4.84 1.28 7.42
CA ARG A 195 5.71 2.45 7.34
C ARG A 195 7.04 2.08 6.69
N LEU A 196 7.52 2.88 5.76
CA LEU A 196 8.87 2.73 5.20
C LEU A 196 9.92 2.79 6.32
N ALA A 197 10.79 1.78 6.40
CA ALA A 197 11.70 1.62 7.53
C ALA A 197 12.77 2.70 7.62
N LEU A 198 13.28 3.11 6.45
CA LEU A 198 14.34 4.10 6.23
C LEU A 198 13.75 5.18 5.32
N SER A 199 13.03 6.12 5.92
CA SER A 199 12.31 7.20 5.21
C SER A 199 13.05 8.55 5.29
N ASP A 200 14.30 8.56 5.75
CA ASP A 200 15.10 9.78 5.86
C ASP A 200 15.54 10.21 4.47
N GLU A 201 15.15 11.43 4.09
CA GLU A 201 15.41 12.00 2.79
C GLU A 201 16.91 12.07 2.46
N LEU A 202 17.77 12.36 3.44
CA LEU A 202 19.21 12.48 3.19
C LEU A 202 19.83 11.13 2.80
N LEU A 203 19.36 10.03 3.39
CA LEU A 203 19.80 8.69 2.99
C LEU A 203 19.37 8.38 1.54
N HIS A 204 18.19 8.85 1.13
CA HIS A 204 17.72 8.71 -0.24
C HIS A 204 18.47 9.60 -1.24
N VAL A 205 19.00 10.75 -0.80
CA VAL A 205 19.90 11.59 -1.60
C VAL A 205 21.25 10.90 -1.82
N ASP A 206 21.82 10.28 -0.79
CA ASP A 206 23.07 9.52 -0.91
C ASP A 206 22.92 8.35 -1.91
N ASP A 207 21.82 7.60 -1.80
CA ASP A 207 21.52 6.53 -2.74
C ASP A 207 21.26 7.07 -4.16
N ALA A 208 20.58 8.21 -4.31
CA ALA A 208 20.35 8.83 -5.61
C ALA A 208 21.65 9.27 -6.29
N ALA A 209 22.59 9.85 -5.52
CA ALA A 209 23.91 10.23 -6.01
C ALA A 209 24.70 8.99 -6.47
N ARG A 210 24.63 7.88 -5.71
CA ARG A 210 25.26 6.61 -6.09
C ARG A 210 24.62 6.02 -7.35
N VAL A 211 23.29 6.01 -7.46
CA VAL A 211 22.58 5.54 -8.66
C VAL A 211 22.97 6.33 -9.90
N ALA A 212 23.03 7.67 -9.79
CA ALA A 212 23.48 8.51 -10.90
C ALA A 212 24.93 8.21 -11.29
N THR A 213 25.82 8.07 -10.29
CA THR A 213 27.25 7.82 -10.51
C THR A 213 27.48 6.45 -11.16
N GLU A 214 26.91 5.38 -10.61
CA GLU A 214 27.02 4.03 -11.14
C GLU A 214 26.36 3.90 -12.53
N GLY A 215 25.23 4.56 -12.75
CA GLY A 215 24.57 4.62 -14.05
C GLY A 215 25.46 5.27 -15.12
N ILE A 216 26.11 6.40 -14.81
CA ILE A 216 27.05 7.07 -15.70
C ILE A 216 28.28 6.19 -15.97
N ILE A 217 28.86 5.60 -14.91
CA ILE A 217 30.03 4.71 -15.05
C ILE A 217 29.68 3.48 -15.89
N SER A 218 28.51 2.88 -15.67
CA SER A 218 28.01 1.73 -16.42
C SER A 218 27.87 2.05 -17.91
N LEU A 219 27.25 3.20 -18.24
CA LEU A 219 27.14 3.65 -19.62
C LEU A 219 28.52 3.90 -20.24
N THR A 220 29.40 4.61 -19.52
CA THR A 220 30.77 4.93 -19.99
C THR A 220 31.56 3.66 -20.31
N ARG A 221 31.40 2.60 -19.52
CA ARG A 221 32.08 1.31 -19.74
C ARG A 221 31.50 0.53 -20.91
N ARG A 222 30.17 0.59 -21.10
CA ARG A 222 29.47 -0.18 -22.14
C ARG A 222 29.56 0.48 -23.51
N ASP A 223 29.42 1.80 -23.55
CA ASP A 223 29.42 2.62 -24.76
C ASP A 223 30.20 3.93 -24.47
N PRO A 224 31.54 3.90 -24.54
CA PRO A 224 32.35 5.08 -24.30
C PRO A 224 32.00 6.26 -25.23
N GLY A 225 31.57 5.94 -26.46
CA GLY A 225 31.13 6.92 -27.46
C GLY A 225 29.89 7.69 -27.00
N ALA A 226 28.92 7.02 -26.39
CA ALA A 226 27.70 7.66 -25.87
C ALA A 226 28.00 8.82 -24.91
N MET A 227 29.03 8.72 -24.07
CA MET A 227 29.38 9.80 -23.15
C MET A 227 29.99 11.02 -23.84
N PHE A 228 30.57 10.88 -25.02
CA PHE A 228 31.00 12.02 -25.82
C PHE A 228 29.81 12.69 -26.52
N GLU A 229 28.85 11.90 -26.99
CA GLU A 229 27.64 12.38 -27.69
C GLU A 229 26.54 12.91 -26.74
N LEU A 230 26.59 12.59 -25.44
CA LEU A 230 25.69 13.13 -24.42
C LEU A 230 25.96 14.62 -24.13
N GLU A 231 25.80 15.52 -25.09
CA GLU A 231 25.94 16.96 -24.83
C GLU A 231 24.87 17.46 -23.85
N SER A 232 25.29 18.12 -22.77
CA SER A 232 24.35 18.72 -21.83
C SER A 232 23.55 19.82 -22.50
N ILE A 233 22.26 19.88 -22.22
CA ILE A 233 21.42 21.02 -22.57
C ILE A 233 21.98 22.26 -21.87
N LYS A 234 22.36 23.27 -22.66
CA LYS A 234 23.00 24.49 -22.14
C LYS A 234 21.99 25.54 -21.74
N ASN A 235 20.84 25.57 -22.42
CA ASN A 235 19.74 26.47 -22.16
C ASN A 235 18.41 25.90 -22.70
N CYS A 236 17.28 26.47 -22.27
CA CYS A 236 15.95 26.01 -22.67
C CYS A 236 15.56 26.36 -24.12
N ASN A 237 16.35 27.19 -24.81
CA ASN A 237 16.08 27.61 -26.19
C ASN A 237 16.82 26.73 -27.21
N GLN A 238 17.61 25.77 -26.73
CA GLN A 238 18.31 24.82 -27.57
C GLN A 238 17.28 23.86 -28.18
N GLU A 239 17.17 23.84 -29.51
CA GLU A 239 16.43 22.80 -30.20
C GLU A 239 17.09 21.45 -29.92
N ILE A 240 16.27 20.42 -29.67
CA ILE A 240 16.74 19.05 -29.53
C ILE A 240 17.02 18.53 -30.94
N GLU A 241 18.10 19.02 -31.53
CA GLU A 241 18.48 18.71 -32.91
C GLU A 241 18.91 17.24 -33.04
N ILE A 242 18.56 16.63 -34.17
CA ILE A 242 19.19 15.39 -34.65
C ILE A 242 20.59 15.80 -35.12
N VAL A 243 21.64 15.30 -34.46
CA VAL A 243 23.01 15.66 -34.82
C VAL A 243 23.42 14.79 -36.01
N GLU A 244 23.56 15.40 -37.19
CA GLU A 244 24.18 14.74 -38.35
C GLU A 244 25.70 14.85 -38.25
N ARG A 245 26.39 13.71 -38.05
CA ARG A 245 27.84 13.61 -38.31
C ARG A 245 28.12 12.61 -39.43
N LEU A 246 28.76 13.09 -40.50
CA LEU A 246 29.51 12.28 -41.46
C LEU A 246 30.98 12.23 -41.02
N PRO A 247 31.72 11.11 -41.21
CA PRO A 247 31.52 10.12 -42.26
C PRO A 247 31.19 8.70 -41.75
N HIS A 248 30.26 8.55 -40.79
CA HIS A 248 29.59 7.26 -40.57
C HIS A 248 28.09 7.51 -40.45
N ASN A 249 27.38 6.97 -41.44
CA ASN A 249 25.99 7.23 -41.82
C ASN A 249 24.98 6.77 -40.75
N SER A 250 24.83 7.57 -39.70
CA SER A 250 23.94 7.27 -38.58
C SER A 250 23.47 8.57 -37.94
N ASN A 251 22.19 8.88 -38.11
CA ASN A 251 21.53 10.00 -37.46
C ASN A 251 21.30 9.61 -36.00
N TYR A 252 21.83 10.39 -35.06
CA TYR A 252 21.56 10.18 -33.64
C TYR A 252 20.92 11.43 -33.04
N SER A 253 19.89 11.24 -32.23
CA SER A 253 19.34 12.29 -31.38
C SER A 253 19.97 12.22 -29.99
N TRP A 254 20.14 13.37 -29.34
CA TRP A 254 20.41 13.44 -27.90
C TRP A 254 19.49 12.49 -27.10
N LEU A 255 18.22 12.38 -27.51
CA LEU A 255 17.22 11.54 -26.86
C LEU A 255 17.56 10.04 -26.91
N ASP A 256 18.29 9.58 -27.92
CA ASP A 256 18.70 8.18 -28.03
C ASP A 256 19.72 7.84 -26.95
N TYR A 257 20.71 8.72 -26.74
CA TYR A 257 21.73 8.53 -25.73
C TYR A 257 21.22 8.82 -24.31
N SER A 258 20.32 9.79 -24.15
CA SER A 258 19.72 10.08 -22.86
C SER A 258 18.84 8.93 -22.37
N SER A 259 18.18 8.21 -23.29
CA SER A 259 17.46 6.97 -23.00
C SER A 259 18.39 5.85 -22.53
N LYS A 260 19.55 5.65 -23.20
CA LYS A 260 20.59 4.70 -22.74
C LYS A 260 21.11 5.05 -21.34
N LEU A 261 21.26 6.34 -21.03
CA LEU A 261 21.66 6.79 -19.68
C LEU A 261 20.60 6.47 -18.64
N TYR A 262 19.33 6.75 -18.93
CA TYR A 262 18.21 6.39 -18.06
C TYR A 262 18.15 4.88 -17.81
N GLU A 263 18.27 4.06 -18.86
CA GLU A 263 18.33 2.59 -18.76
C GLU A 263 19.52 2.12 -17.91
N SER A 264 20.67 2.78 -18.05
CA SER A 264 21.86 2.46 -17.25
C SER A 264 21.65 2.78 -15.77
N MET A 265 20.92 3.86 -15.44
CA MET A 265 20.55 4.22 -14.06
C MET A 265 19.50 3.28 -13.47
N THR A 266 18.45 2.91 -14.22
CA THR A 266 17.41 1.99 -13.73
C THR A 266 17.89 0.55 -13.59
N SER A 267 18.95 0.17 -14.32
CA SER A 267 19.60 -1.14 -14.21
C SER A 267 20.56 -1.26 -13.01
N VAL A 268 20.80 -0.18 -12.25
CA VAL A 268 21.68 -0.21 -11.08
C VAL A 268 21.06 -1.08 -9.98
N VAL A 269 21.87 -1.97 -9.43
CA VAL A 269 21.54 -2.79 -8.27
C VAL A 269 22.69 -2.75 -7.28
N PHE A 270 22.42 -2.38 -6.03
CA PHE A 270 23.38 -2.52 -4.93
C PHE A 270 22.69 -2.88 -3.63
N GLU A 271 23.40 -3.63 -2.79
CA GLU A 271 22.86 -4.24 -1.56
C GLU A 271 23.15 -3.41 -0.31
N ASP A 272 24.17 -2.57 -0.38
CA ASP A 272 24.76 -1.78 0.69
C ASP A 272 24.45 -0.29 0.51
N GLY A 273 23.27 0.04 0.00
CA GLY A 273 22.79 1.41 -0.05
C GLY A 273 22.59 2.00 1.35
N ALA A 274 22.60 3.32 1.45
CA ALA A 274 22.30 4.05 2.69
C ALA A 274 20.91 3.68 3.23
N THR A 275 19.96 3.36 2.34
CA THR A 275 18.63 2.86 2.68
C THR A 275 18.47 1.35 2.45
N GLY A 276 19.57 0.60 2.40
CA GLY A 276 19.60 -0.85 2.17
C GLY A 276 19.60 -1.22 0.69
N HIS A 277 18.91 -2.31 0.33
CA HIS A 277 18.84 -2.79 -1.05
C HIS A 277 18.20 -1.75 -1.99
N VAL A 278 18.87 -1.42 -3.09
CA VAL A 278 18.38 -0.52 -4.14
C VAL A 278 18.34 -1.28 -5.46
N GLN A 279 17.14 -1.35 -6.02
CA GLN A 279 16.82 -1.90 -7.33
C GLN A 279 15.55 -1.21 -7.83
N PHE A 280 15.40 -1.09 -9.14
CA PHE A 280 14.23 -0.47 -9.77
C PHE A 280 13.43 -1.47 -10.62
N ASP A 281 12.12 -1.25 -10.74
CA ASP A 281 11.29 -1.93 -11.72
C ASP A 281 11.39 -1.25 -13.11
N SER A 282 10.68 -1.79 -14.09
CA SER A 282 10.61 -1.22 -15.45
C SER A 282 9.98 0.18 -15.50
N ARG A 283 9.30 0.62 -14.43
CA ARG A 283 8.74 1.96 -14.28
C ARG A 283 9.64 2.85 -13.42
N GLY A 284 10.89 2.48 -13.17
CA GLY A 284 11.82 3.28 -12.37
C GLY A 284 11.41 3.45 -10.91
N ASP A 285 10.48 2.61 -10.42
CA ASP A 285 10.07 2.59 -9.02
C ASP A 285 11.00 1.67 -8.24
N ARG A 286 11.41 2.11 -7.04
CA ARG A 286 12.19 1.26 -6.17
C ARG A 286 11.40 0.03 -5.71
N VAL A 287 12.04 -1.13 -5.82
CA VAL A 287 11.53 -2.42 -5.32
C VAL A 287 12.40 -2.95 -4.18
N GLY A 288 11.89 -3.95 -3.44
CA GLY A 288 12.66 -4.60 -2.38
C GLY A 288 12.90 -3.74 -1.13
N SER A 289 12.13 -2.67 -0.96
CA SER A 289 12.25 -1.76 0.20
C SER A 289 11.85 -2.43 1.52
N LEU A 290 12.49 -1.98 2.60
CA LEU A 290 12.20 -2.43 3.96
C LEU A 290 11.03 -1.64 4.56
N TYR A 291 10.05 -2.36 5.10
CA TYR A 291 8.90 -1.79 5.78
C TYR A 291 8.80 -2.28 7.22
N LYS A 292 8.24 -1.43 8.08
CA LYS A 292 7.86 -1.74 9.46
C LYS A 292 6.34 -1.81 9.53
N VAL A 293 5.82 -2.86 10.14
CA VAL A 293 4.40 -2.92 10.52
C VAL A 293 4.28 -2.25 11.88
N VAL A 294 3.45 -1.22 11.95
CA VAL A 294 3.24 -0.41 13.15
C VAL A 294 1.81 -0.58 13.67
N ASN A 295 1.66 -0.57 14.98
CA ASN A 295 0.38 -0.65 15.67
C ASN A 295 0.21 0.56 16.60
N VAL A 296 -0.97 1.16 16.57
CA VAL A 296 -1.31 2.32 17.40
C VAL A 296 -1.75 1.85 18.79
N GLN A 297 -0.91 2.00 19.79
CA GLN A 297 -1.19 1.48 21.14
C GLN A 297 -1.75 2.57 22.06
N PRO A 298 -2.58 2.20 23.06
CA PRO A 298 -3.04 3.14 24.07
C PRO A 298 -1.85 3.79 24.80
N GLN A 299 -1.95 5.09 25.06
CA GLN A 299 -0.95 5.83 25.84
C GLN A 299 -1.40 5.87 27.30
N SER A 300 -0.49 5.61 28.24
CA SER A 300 -0.80 5.56 29.67
C SER A 300 -0.88 6.94 30.35
N ASN A 301 -0.21 7.97 29.81
CA ASN A 301 -0.07 9.28 30.45
C ASN A 301 -0.26 10.43 29.44
N CYS A 302 -1.50 10.84 29.23
CA CYS A 302 -1.86 11.99 28.40
C CYS A 302 -2.29 13.18 29.27
N ARG A 303 -1.38 14.11 29.55
CA ARG A 303 -1.71 15.39 30.21
C ARG A 303 -1.80 16.50 29.16
N ALA A 304 -3.03 16.82 28.77
CA ALA A 304 -3.52 17.99 28.03
C ALA A 304 -2.84 18.43 26.71
N SER A 305 -3.71 18.60 25.70
CA SER A 305 -3.62 19.36 24.44
C SER A 305 -3.05 18.71 23.16
N ARG A 306 -2.02 17.85 23.20
CA ARG A 306 -1.61 17.02 22.04
C ARG A 306 -0.97 15.73 22.48
N CYS A 307 -1.71 14.62 22.40
CA CYS A 307 -1.12 13.30 22.56
C CYS A 307 -0.65 12.80 21.20
N GLU A 308 0.66 12.69 21.02
CA GLU A 308 1.20 11.98 19.87
C GLU A 308 0.83 10.50 19.97
N PRO A 309 0.41 9.87 18.86
CA PRO A 309 0.04 8.46 18.89
C PRO A 309 1.25 7.60 19.25
N ASN A 310 1.07 6.67 20.19
CA ASN A 310 2.11 5.70 20.55
C ASN A 310 2.20 4.62 19.45
N LEU A 311 3.08 4.84 18.48
CA LEU A 311 3.32 3.92 17.37
C LEU A 311 4.37 2.87 17.76
N VAL A 312 3.92 1.62 17.91
CA VAL A 312 4.80 0.50 18.28
C VAL A 312 5.02 -0.40 17.07
N VAL A 313 6.29 -0.70 16.77
CA VAL A 313 6.65 -1.65 15.70
C VAL A 313 6.32 -3.07 16.16
N VAL A 314 5.42 -3.73 15.44
CA VAL A 314 4.96 -5.10 15.69
C VAL A 314 5.41 -6.09 14.62
N GLY A 315 6.03 -5.61 13.54
CA GLY A 315 6.54 -6.46 12.49
C GLY A 315 7.48 -5.75 11.52
N LYS A 316 8.09 -6.53 10.64
CA LYS A 316 8.98 -6.08 9.57
C LYS A 316 8.70 -6.87 8.29
N TYR A 317 8.81 -6.20 7.16
CA TYR A 317 8.72 -6.77 5.84
C TYR A 317 9.91 -6.30 4.99
N GLY A 318 10.46 -7.19 4.18
CA GLY A 318 11.52 -6.87 3.23
C GLY A 318 12.21 -8.12 2.71
N LEU A 319 13.28 -7.92 1.95
CA LEU A 319 14.05 -9.00 1.36
C LEU A 319 14.88 -9.75 2.42
N VAL A 320 14.67 -11.06 2.52
CA VAL A 320 15.43 -11.96 3.40
C VAL A 320 16.16 -13.00 2.54
N HIS A 321 17.38 -13.34 2.94
CA HIS A 321 18.14 -14.42 2.29
C HIS A 321 17.43 -15.75 2.54
N THR A 322 17.04 -16.43 1.46
CA THR A 322 16.61 -17.83 1.53
C THR A 322 17.83 -18.75 1.51
N SER A 323 17.63 -20.00 1.93
CA SER A 323 18.65 -21.06 1.91
C SER A 323 19.28 -21.27 0.52
N ASP A 324 18.63 -20.79 -0.55
CA ASP A 324 19.03 -20.96 -1.96
C ASP A 324 19.74 -19.72 -2.55
N LYS A 325 20.28 -18.83 -1.71
CA LYS A 325 20.90 -17.53 -2.09
C LYS A 325 19.98 -16.54 -2.82
N GLN A 326 18.74 -16.91 -3.12
CA GLN A 326 17.73 -15.98 -3.64
C GLN A 326 17.13 -15.17 -2.50
N LYS A 327 16.95 -13.87 -2.73
CA LYS A 327 16.24 -12.98 -1.80
C LYS A 327 14.77 -13.03 -2.09
N ALA A 328 13.97 -13.34 -1.09
CA ALA A 328 12.52 -13.33 -1.20
C ALA A 328 11.95 -12.31 -0.20
N PRO A 329 10.88 -11.58 -0.57
CA PRO A 329 10.16 -10.75 0.38
C PRO A 329 9.55 -11.64 1.46
N ARG A 330 9.69 -11.24 2.72
CA ARG A 330 9.11 -11.99 3.85
C ARG A 330 8.58 -11.06 4.92
N LEU A 331 7.36 -11.33 5.37
CA LEU A 331 6.76 -10.70 6.55
C LEU A 331 7.13 -11.45 7.83
N THR A 332 7.46 -10.68 8.87
CA THR A 332 7.57 -11.15 10.26
C THR A 332 6.69 -10.26 11.13
N VAL A 333 5.73 -10.84 11.85
CA VAL A 333 4.79 -10.11 12.71
C VAL A 333 4.62 -10.82 14.04
N ASP A 334 4.73 -10.07 15.13
CA ASP A 334 4.41 -10.51 16.48
C ASP A 334 2.95 -10.19 16.80
N THR A 335 2.07 -11.18 16.57
CA THR A 335 0.62 -11.01 16.78
C THR A 335 0.22 -10.82 18.23
N GLN A 336 1.05 -11.20 19.20
CA GLN A 336 0.76 -11.03 20.63
C GLN A 336 0.93 -9.57 21.08
N ARG A 337 1.86 -8.86 20.45
CA ARG A 337 2.11 -7.43 20.72
C ARG A 337 1.07 -6.51 20.09
N ILE A 338 0.21 -7.00 19.19
CA ILE A 338 -0.81 -6.20 18.52
C ILE A 338 -1.96 -5.88 19.48
N PHE A 339 -2.22 -4.58 19.67
CA PHE A 339 -3.50 -4.08 20.16
C PHE A 339 -4.50 -3.98 19.01
N TRP A 340 -5.73 -4.38 19.26
CA TRP A 340 -6.84 -4.31 18.32
C TRP A 340 -7.84 -3.22 18.71
N PRO A 341 -8.63 -2.71 17.76
CA PRO A 341 -9.70 -1.74 18.03
C PRO A 341 -10.61 -2.21 19.17
N GLY A 342 -10.96 -1.30 20.08
CA GLY A 342 -11.60 -1.64 21.36
C GLY A 342 -10.63 -1.96 22.50
N GLY A 343 -9.33 -1.73 22.32
CA GLY A 343 -8.35 -1.64 23.41
C GLY A 343 -7.94 -2.98 24.01
N TYR A 344 -7.88 -4.05 23.22
CA TYR A 344 -7.54 -5.39 23.71
C TYR A 344 -6.39 -6.02 22.92
N ARG A 345 -5.69 -6.94 23.58
CA ARG A 345 -4.72 -7.86 22.96
C ARG A 345 -5.31 -9.26 22.90
N LEU A 346 -4.78 -10.09 22.00
CA LEU A 346 -5.16 -11.49 21.90
C LEU A 346 -4.59 -12.24 23.10
N THR A 347 -5.46 -12.86 23.90
CA THR A 347 -5.06 -13.68 25.06
C THR A 347 -5.19 -15.17 24.81
N LYS A 348 -5.94 -15.57 23.77
CA LYS A 348 -6.17 -16.97 23.43
C LYS A 348 -5.25 -17.39 22.30
N ALA A 349 -4.39 -18.35 22.59
CA ALA A 349 -3.59 -19.06 21.62
C ALA A 349 -4.40 -20.25 21.08
N VAL A 350 -4.29 -20.52 19.78
CA VAL A 350 -4.98 -21.63 19.11
C VAL A 350 -3.91 -22.51 18.47
N ASP A 351 -4.04 -23.82 18.64
CA ASP A 351 -3.19 -24.77 17.92
C ASP A 351 -3.63 -24.84 16.46
N VAL A 352 -2.76 -24.38 15.56
CA VAL A 352 -2.95 -24.48 14.11
C VAL A 352 -2.10 -25.64 13.60
N CYS A 353 -2.70 -26.49 12.76
CA CYS A 353 -1.95 -27.58 12.15
C CYS A 353 -0.99 -27.05 11.07
N VAL A 354 0.30 -27.29 11.22
CA VAL A 354 1.35 -26.89 10.27
C VAL A 354 1.62 -27.99 9.25
N LYS A 355 1.47 -29.25 9.67
CA LYS A 355 1.75 -30.40 8.83
C LYS A 355 0.68 -31.46 9.00
N THR A 356 0.02 -31.81 7.90
CA THR A 356 -0.98 -32.88 7.87
C THR A 356 -0.42 -34.13 7.20
N LYS A 357 -0.94 -35.29 7.60
CA LYS A 357 -0.65 -36.57 6.95
C LYS A 357 -1.42 -36.66 5.63
N PRO A 358 -0.78 -36.91 4.47
CA PRO A 358 -1.41 -36.77 3.14
C PRO A 358 -2.65 -37.65 2.89
N ARG A 359 -2.82 -38.74 3.64
CA ARG A 359 -3.92 -39.72 3.42
C ARG A 359 -5.02 -39.66 4.47
N THR A 360 -4.74 -39.16 5.67
CA THR A 360 -5.71 -39.15 6.79
C THR A 360 -6.09 -37.75 7.22
N ASN A 361 -5.46 -36.69 6.66
CA ASN A 361 -5.56 -35.30 7.12
C ASN A 361 -5.29 -35.12 8.63
N GLU A 362 -4.63 -36.10 9.23
CA GLU A 362 -4.29 -36.08 10.64
C GLU A 362 -3.14 -35.10 10.88
N CYS A 363 -3.27 -34.27 11.92
CA CYS A 363 -2.28 -33.25 12.20
C CYS A 363 -1.03 -33.84 12.85
N LEU A 364 0.09 -33.79 12.13
CA LEU A 364 1.39 -34.27 12.59
C LEU A 364 2.14 -33.23 13.42
N GLU A 365 1.96 -31.96 13.10
CA GLU A 365 2.66 -30.86 13.76
C GLU A 365 1.72 -29.69 13.98
N LYS A 366 1.66 -29.21 15.22
CA LYS A 366 0.83 -28.07 15.64
C LYS A 366 1.73 -26.90 16.01
N ALA A 367 1.37 -25.72 15.55
CA ALA A 367 1.97 -24.46 16.01
C ALA A 367 0.91 -23.65 16.76
N VAL A 368 1.32 -23.11 17.90
CA VAL A 368 0.48 -22.19 18.68
C VAL A 368 0.46 -20.83 17.97
N LYS A 369 -0.70 -20.43 17.45
CA LYS A 369 -0.91 -19.15 16.78
C LYS A 369 -1.95 -18.31 17.52
N PHE A 370 -1.66 -17.03 17.74
CA PHE A 370 -2.65 -16.07 18.21
C PHE A 370 -3.41 -15.57 16.99
N LEU A 371 -4.62 -16.10 16.79
CA LEU A 371 -5.45 -15.73 15.65
C LEU A 371 -6.02 -14.33 15.85
N PRO A 372 -5.83 -13.42 14.88
CA PRO A 372 -6.38 -12.07 14.91
C PRO A 372 -7.92 -12.07 14.92
N PRO A 373 -8.56 -10.91 15.13
CA PRO A 373 -10.00 -10.79 15.01
C PRO A 373 -10.45 -11.40 13.68
N PRO A 374 -11.47 -12.28 13.67
CA PRO A 374 -11.91 -12.91 12.45
C PRO A 374 -12.36 -11.82 11.48
N SER A 375 -12.04 -12.00 10.20
CA SER A 375 -12.46 -11.06 9.16
C SER A 375 -13.98 -11.06 8.92
N PHE A 376 -14.72 -11.91 9.64
CA PHE A 376 -16.17 -12.04 9.56
C PHE A 376 -16.84 -11.92 10.92
N LYS A 377 -18.07 -11.40 10.91
CA LYS A 377 -18.96 -11.43 12.07
C LYS A 377 -19.15 -12.89 12.50
N LYS A 378 -18.81 -13.21 13.75
CA LYS A 378 -19.09 -14.53 14.31
C LYS A 378 -20.59 -14.78 14.20
N LYS A 379 -20.98 -15.90 13.56
CA LYS A 379 -22.37 -16.37 13.54
C LYS A 379 -22.80 -16.59 14.99
N THR A 380 -23.53 -15.65 15.58
CA THR A 380 -24.38 -15.95 16.73
C THR A 380 -25.35 -16.99 16.22
N HIS A 381 -25.29 -18.21 16.75
CA HIS A 381 -26.15 -19.33 16.36
C HIS A 381 -27.55 -18.82 16.04
N LEU A 382 -28.01 -19.03 14.79
CA LEU A 382 -29.40 -18.77 14.43
C LEU A 382 -30.28 -19.53 15.43
N LYS A 383 -30.90 -18.82 16.37
CA LYS A 383 -32.12 -19.32 17.01
C LYS A 383 -33.21 -19.21 15.94
N VAL A 384 -33.32 -20.25 15.11
CA VAL A 384 -34.47 -20.40 14.22
C VAL A 384 -35.69 -20.54 15.12
N ARG A 385 -36.54 -19.52 15.17
CA ARG A 385 -37.88 -19.63 15.75
C ARG A 385 -38.80 -20.07 14.62
N CYS A 386 -39.27 -21.31 14.67
CA CYS A 386 -40.37 -21.72 13.79
C CYS A 386 -41.69 -21.25 14.36
N PHE A 387 -42.48 -20.63 13.51
CA PHE A 387 -43.89 -20.36 13.74
C PHE A 387 -44.66 -21.36 12.88
N PHE A 388 -45.38 -22.28 13.54
CA PHE A 388 -46.35 -23.13 12.85
C PHE A 388 -47.71 -22.44 12.93
N PHE A 389 -48.33 -22.24 11.77
CA PHE A 389 -49.72 -21.84 11.68
C PHE A 389 -50.57 -23.10 11.56
N HIS A 390 -51.51 -23.30 12.49
CA HIS A 390 -52.52 -24.33 12.34
C HIS A 390 -53.69 -23.75 11.55
N TRP A 391 -53.94 -24.29 10.36
CA TRP A 391 -55.08 -23.92 9.55
C TRP A 391 -56.23 -24.87 9.88
N ASP A 392 -57.28 -24.36 10.52
CA ASP A 392 -58.49 -25.12 10.77
C ASP A 392 -59.39 -25.08 9.53
N ALA A 393 -59.51 -26.23 8.87
CA ALA A 393 -60.26 -26.37 7.63
C ALA A 393 -61.79 -26.27 7.81
N GLN A 394 -62.30 -26.31 9.04
CA GLN A 394 -63.75 -26.20 9.30
C GLN A 394 -64.21 -24.77 9.57
N THR A 395 -63.36 -23.91 10.12
CA THR A 395 -63.71 -22.55 10.55
C THR A 395 -63.11 -21.45 9.68
N HIS A 396 -62.17 -21.78 8.78
CA HIS A 396 -61.44 -20.80 7.95
C HIS A 396 -60.73 -19.69 8.75
N GLU A 397 -60.41 -19.94 10.01
CA GLU A 397 -59.67 -19.00 10.87
C GLU A 397 -58.24 -19.52 11.17
N LEU A 398 -57.30 -18.59 11.28
CA LEU A 398 -55.91 -18.84 11.71
C LEU A 398 -55.86 -18.76 13.24
N ALA A 399 -55.77 -19.91 13.92
CA ALA A 399 -55.68 -19.94 15.38
C ALA A 399 -54.22 -20.06 15.88
N ASP A 400 -53.90 -19.15 16.80
CA ASP A 400 -52.83 -19.01 17.80
C ASP A 400 -51.38 -19.45 17.51
N ILE A 401 -50.45 -18.54 17.81
CA ILE A 401 -48.99 -18.74 17.67
C ILE A 401 -48.45 -19.52 18.88
N ARG A 402 -48.04 -20.79 18.69
CA ARG A 402 -47.30 -21.54 19.70
C ARG A 402 -45.79 -21.57 19.41
N GLN A 403 -45.00 -21.21 20.42
CA GLN A 403 -43.54 -21.19 20.36
C GLN A 403 -42.98 -22.50 20.94
N PHE A 404 -42.33 -23.34 20.13
CA PHE A 404 -41.64 -24.54 20.61
C PHE A 404 -40.10 -24.40 20.62
N PRO A 405 -39.37 -25.02 21.56
CA PRO A 405 -37.94 -24.73 21.78
C PRO A 405 -36.94 -25.60 21.00
N HIS A 406 -37.36 -26.55 20.14
CA HIS A 406 -36.42 -27.51 19.53
C HIS A 406 -36.53 -27.68 18.01
N TYR A 407 -35.36 -27.54 17.37
CA TYR A 407 -34.90 -27.87 16.01
C TYR A 407 -35.91 -27.83 14.85
N CYS A 408 -35.73 -26.84 13.98
CA CYS A 408 -36.39 -26.79 12.66
C CYS A 408 -35.50 -27.43 11.58
N VAL A 409 -36.04 -28.39 10.84
CA VAL A 409 -35.41 -28.94 9.64
C VAL A 409 -35.76 -28.05 8.46
N VAL A 410 -34.77 -27.39 7.86
CA VAL A 410 -34.95 -26.64 6.61
C VAL A 410 -34.92 -27.63 5.45
N LEU A 411 -36.09 -28.07 4.99
CA LEU A 411 -36.21 -28.79 3.71
C LEU A 411 -36.17 -27.77 2.57
N ARG A 412 -35.07 -27.79 1.81
CA ARG A 412 -34.90 -26.99 0.60
C ARG A 412 -35.71 -27.62 -0.52
N VAL A 413 -36.94 -27.18 -0.72
CA VAL A 413 -37.70 -27.50 -1.94
C VAL A 413 -37.11 -26.63 -3.06
N ARG A 414 -36.45 -27.26 -4.03
CA ARG A 414 -36.09 -26.56 -5.28
C ARG A 414 -37.37 -26.44 -6.14
N PRO A 415 -37.54 -25.33 -6.88
CA PRO A 415 -38.65 -25.17 -7.81
C PRO A 415 -38.61 -26.20 -8.93
#